data_AF-A0A8T6SHH6-F1
#
_entry.id   AF-A0A8T6SHH6-F1
#
_cell.length_a   1.000
_cell.length_b   1.000
_cell.length_c   1.000
_cell.angle_alpha   90.00
_cell.angle_beta   90.00
_cell.angle_gamma   90.00
#
_symmetry.space_group_name_H-M   'P 1'
#
loop_
_entity.id
_entity.type
_entity.pdbx_description
1 polymer ?
#
loop_
_entity_poly.entity_id
_entity_poly.type
_entity_poly.pdbx_seq_one_letter_code
_entity_poly.pdbx_strand_id
1 'polypeptide(L)'
;AAELQHTFGFEQDPDERRSGFSQMLNSYGKQNNERWKEKPYELKIANALWLAHEFEPKRQYVDTAVSYYNSTVESVDFVTDDGVNKINDWVKE
;
A
#
# COMPACT_ATOMS: atom_id res chain seq x y z
N ALA A 1 -11.34 13.16 2.12
CA ALA A 1 -11.37 12.42 0.84
C ALA A 1 -11.37 13.39 -0.35
N ALA A 2 -12.35 14.29 -0.45
CA ALA A 2 -12.51 15.22 -1.59
C ALA A 2 -11.26 16.05 -1.93
N GLU A 3 -10.56 16.58 -0.93
CA GLU A 3 -9.34 17.38 -1.15
C GLU A 3 -8.21 16.56 -1.80
N LEU A 4 -7.90 15.37 -1.26
CA LEU A 4 -6.91 14.47 -1.87
C LEU A 4 -7.32 14.07 -3.29
N GLN A 5 -8.59 13.75 -3.50
CA GLN A 5 -9.10 13.35 -4.81
C GLN A 5 -8.96 14.48 -5.84
N HIS A 6 -9.27 15.72 -5.46
CA HIS A 6 -9.14 16.87 -6.34
C HIS A 6 -7.68 17.22 -6.62
N THR A 7 -6.86 17.35 -5.57
CA THR A 7 -5.47 17.77 -5.68
C THR A 7 -4.63 16.78 -6.49
N PHE A 8 -4.85 15.47 -6.31
CA PHE A 8 -4.11 14.45 -7.03
C PHE A 8 -4.81 13.98 -8.33
N GLY A 9 -5.96 14.57 -8.67
CA GLY A 9 -6.73 14.20 -9.87
C GLY A 9 -7.18 12.73 -9.86
N PHE A 10 -7.51 12.19 -8.69
CA PHE A 10 -7.96 10.80 -8.59
C PHE A 10 -9.36 10.62 -9.16
N GLU A 11 -9.59 9.43 -9.72
CA GLU A 11 -10.93 8.95 -10.07
C GLU A 11 -11.86 9.13 -8.88
N GLN A 12 -13.04 9.71 -9.10
CA GLN A 12 -14.00 10.03 -8.04
C GLN A 12 -14.74 8.77 -7.58
N ASP A 13 -15.07 7.87 -8.50
CA ASP A 13 -15.67 6.59 -8.18
C ASP A 13 -14.70 5.75 -7.33
N PRO A 14 -15.10 5.29 -6.13
CA PRO A 14 -14.22 4.57 -5.24
C PRO A 14 -13.80 3.19 -5.77
N ASP A 15 -14.64 2.50 -6.52
CA ASP A 15 -14.38 1.14 -6.98
C ASP A 15 -13.50 1.17 -8.23
N GLU A 16 -13.73 2.12 -9.15
CA GLU A 16 -12.82 2.37 -10.27
C GLU A 16 -11.44 2.83 -9.78
N ARG A 17 -11.40 3.77 -8.81
CA ARG A 17 -10.14 4.24 -8.24
C ARG A 17 -9.33 3.11 -7.60
N ARG A 18 -9.97 2.32 -6.73
CA ARG A 18 -9.31 1.22 -6.01
C ARG A 18 -8.83 0.12 -6.95
N SER A 19 -9.68 -0.29 -7.90
CA SER A 19 -9.30 -1.31 -8.87
C SER A 19 -8.17 -0.84 -9.78
N GLY A 20 -8.15 0.43 -10.18
CA GLY A 20 -7.05 1.05 -10.93
C GLY A 20 -5.72 0.98 -10.16
N PHE A 21 -5.70 1.36 -8.88
CA PHE A 21 -4.49 1.25 -8.05
C PHE A 21 -4.01 -0.20 -7.88
N SER A 22 -4.95 -1.13 -7.64
CA SER A 22 -4.61 -2.56 -7.52
C SER A 22 -3.99 -3.10 -8.82
N GLN A 23 -4.57 -2.78 -9.97
CA GLN A 23 -4.04 -3.18 -11.28
C GLN A 23 -2.65 -2.59 -11.52
N MET A 24 -2.47 -1.30 -11.19
CA MET A 24 -1.19 -0.61 -11.32
C MET A 24 -0.11 -1.28 -10.44
N LEU A 25 -0.37 -1.47 -9.15
CA LEU A 25 0.57 -2.12 -8.23
C LEU A 25 0.91 -3.55 -8.67
N ASN A 26 -0.09 -4.31 -9.13
CA ASN A 26 0.09 -5.66 -9.64
C ASN A 26 0.74 -5.72 -11.03
N SER A 27 0.88 -4.58 -11.74
CA SER A 27 1.59 -4.50 -13.01
C SER A 27 3.09 -4.29 -12.82
N TYR A 28 3.49 -3.67 -11.72
CA TYR A 28 4.89 -3.45 -11.39
C TYR A 28 5.62 -4.76 -11.11
N GLY A 29 6.91 -4.80 -11.45
CA GLY A 29 7.75 -5.99 -11.27
C GLY A 29 7.46 -7.14 -12.26
N LYS A 30 6.46 -7.04 -13.15
CA LYS A 30 6.22 -8.05 -14.20
C LYS A 30 7.19 -7.85 -15.37
N GLN A 31 8.37 -8.48 -15.25
CA GLN A 31 9.47 -8.50 -16.23
C GLN A 31 9.14 -9.15 -17.60
N ASN A 32 7.90 -9.59 -17.83
CA ASN A 32 7.57 -10.49 -18.95
C ASN A 32 6.82 -9.80 -20.10
N ASN A 33 6.76 -8.48 -20.12
CA ASN A 33 6.30 -7.72 -21.28
C ASN A 33 7.40 -7.76 -22.36
N GLU A 34 7.05 -8.20 -23.57
CA GLU A 34 7.99 -8.38 -24.70
C GLU A 34 8.82 -7.13 -25.04
N ARG A 35 8.32 -5.94 -24.69
CA ARG A 35 8.93 -4.63 -24.88
C ARG A 35 10.13 -4.36 -23.95
N TRP A 36 10.27 -5.10 -22.85
CA TRP A 36 11.32 -4.88 -21.84
C TRP A 36 12.32 -6.04 -21.72
N LYS A 37 12.23 -7.05 -22.59
CA LYS A 37 13.15 -8.21 -22.60
C LYS A 37 14.64 -7.81 -22.69
N GLU A 38 14.95 -6.68 -23.32
CA GLU A 38 16.32 -6.23 -23.55
C GLU A 38 16.92 -5.39 -22.41
N LYS A 39 16.11 -4.98 -21.41
CA LYS A 39 16.58 -4.24 -20.23
C LYS A 39 15.86 -4.73 -18.98
N PRO A 40 16.31 -5.84 -18.38
CA PRO A 40 15.73 -6.33 -17.14
C PRO A 40 15.92 -5.27 -16.05
N TYR A 41 14.84 -4.94 -15.37
CA TYR A 41 14.85 -4.10 -14.18
C TYR A 41 14.11 -4.82 -13.06
N GLU A 42 14.56 -4.59 -11.83
CA GLU A 42 13.85 -5.04 -10.64
C GLU A 42 13.16 -3.81 -10.03
N LEU A 43 11.85 -3.92 -9.83
CA LEU A 43 11.05 -2.93 -9.14
C LEU A 43 10.26 -3.62 -8.06
N LYS A 44 10.51 -3.23 -6.80
CA LYS A 44 9.79 -3.67 -5.62
C LYS A 44 9.06 -2.46 -5.03
N ILE A 45 7.79 -2.64 -4.73
CA ILE A 45 6.94 -1.64 -4.08
C ILE A 45 6.22 -2.37 -2.96
N ALA A 46 6.21 -1.77 -1.78
CA ALA A 46 5.54 -2.30 -0.60
C ALA A 46 4.78 -1.17 0.08
N ASN A 47 3.62 -1.49 0.64
CA ASN A 47 2.82 -0.58 1.45
C ASN A 47 2.58 -1.22 2.83
N ALA A 48 2.50 -0.40 3.87
CA ALA A 48 2.14 -0.84 5.21
C ALA A 48 1.20 0.15 5.89
N LEU A 49 0.32 -0.36 6.75
CA LEU A 49 -0.55 0.40 7.63
C LEU A 49 -0.28 -0.03 9.07
N TRP A 50 0.26 0.89 9.87
CA TRP A 50 0.56 0.68 11.28
C TRP A 50 -0.55 1.26 12.14
N LEU A 51 -1.14 0.41 12.98
CA LEU A 51 -2.26 0.75 13.86
C LEU A 51 -1.78 0.83 15.30
N ALA A 52 -2.38 1.70 16.10
CA ALA A 52 -2.10 1.69 17.54
C ALA A 52 -2.64 0.38 18.14
N HIS A 53 -1.90 -0.22 19.08
CA HIS A 53 -2.24 -1.52 19.67
C HIS A 53 -3.71 -1.64 20.15
N GLU A 54 -4.25 -0.58 20.76
CA GLU A 54 -5.60 -0.56 21.31
C GLU A 54 -6.66 0.03 20.35
N PHE A 55 -6.27 0.36 19.11
CA PHE A 55 -7.19 0.91 18.14
C PHE A 55 -7.85 -0.21 17.31
N GLU A 56 -9.18 -0.25 17.34
CA GLU A 56 -9.96 -1.17 16.51
C GLU A 56 -10.38 -0.48 15.20
N PRO A 57 -9.70 -0.75 14.06
CA PRO A 57 -10.10 -0.19 12.79
C PRO A 57 -11.41 -0.83 12.30
N LYS A 58 -12.17 -0.08 11.49
CA LYS A 58 -13.26 -0.69 10.72
C LYS A 58 -12.69 -1.77 9.82
N ARG A 59 -13.23 -2.99 9.89
CA ARG A 59 -12.83 -4.12 9.05
C ARG A 59 -12.76 -3.76 7.56
N GLN A 60 -13.76 -3.03 7.05
CA GLN A 60 -13.80 -2.58 5.66
C GLN A 60 -12.57 -1.75 5.26
N TYR A 61 -12.00 -0.97 6.18
CA TYR A 61 -10.79 -0.18 5.92
C TYR A 61 -9.55 -1.08 5.78
N VAL A 62 -9.40 -2.04 6.69
CA VAL A 62 -8.33 -3.06 6.64
C VAL A 62 -8.43 -3.88 5.35
N ASP A 63 -9.63 -4.38 5.04
CA ASP A 63 -9.89 -5.16 3.84
C ASP A 63 -9.57 -4.35 2.56
N THR A 64 -9.87 -3.04 2.56
CA THR A 64 -9.52 -2.14 1.46
C THR A 64 -8.01 -1.99 1.31
N ALA A 65 -7.29 -1.76 2.40
CA ALA A 65 -5.84 -1.59 2.40
C ALA A 65 -5.12 -2.85 1.89
N VAL A 66 -5.53 -4.02 2.37
CA VAL A 66 -4.95 -5.31 1.95
C VAL A 66 -5.28 -5.61 0.50
N SER A 67 -6.56 -5.52 0.10
CA SER A 67 -7.01 -6.03 -1.20
C SER A 67 -6.62 -5.15 -2.39
N TYR A 68 -6.59 -3.83 -2.19
CA TYR A 68 -6.40 -2.88 -3.30
C TYR A 68 -5.03 -2.19 -3.30
N TYR A 69 -4.36 -2.15 -2.15
CA TYR A 69 -3.09 -1.45 -2.01
C TYR A 69 -1.92 -2.37 -1.63
N ASN A 70 -2.16 -3.70 -1.58
CA ASN A 70 -1.18 -4.70 -1.17
C ASN A 70 -0.50 -4.35 0.16
N SER A 71 -1.24 -3.72 1.08
CA SER A 71 -0.67 -3.27 2.34
C SER A 71 -0.55 -4.41 3.34
N THR A 72 0.61 -4.51 3.98
CA THR A 72 0.72 -5.18 5.29
C THR A 72 -0.01 -4.33 6.33
N VAL A 73 -0.77 -4.96 7.23
CA VAL A 73 -1.48 -4.24 8.31
C VAL A 73 -1.11 -4.86 9.65
N GLU A 74 -0.52 -4.06 10.53
CA GLU A 74 -0.05 -4.53 11.83
C GLU A 74 -0.33 -3.50 12.92
N SER A 75 -0.54 -4.01 14.13
CA SER A 75 -0.68 -3.18 15.32
C SER A 75 0.66 -3.07 16.05
N VAL A 76 1.02 -1.85 16.43
CA VAL A 76 2.26 -1.52 17.14
C VAL A 76 1.97 -0.70 18.39
N ASP A 77 2.86 -0.82 19.37
CA ASP A 77 2.84 0.07 20.52
C ASP A 77 3.61 1.36 20.18
N PHE A 78 2.88 2.47 20.14
CA PHE A 78 3.46 3.80 19.87
C PHE A 78 3.93 4.52 21.14
N VAL A 79 3.70 3.96 22.33
CA VAL A 79 4.17 4.52 23.60
C VAL A 79 5.63 4.14 23.85
N THR A 80 6.04 2.97 23.38
CA THR A 80 7.41 2.45 23.47
C THR A 80 8.14 2.52 22.14
N ASP A 81 9.42 2.15 22.12
CA ASP A 81 10.24 2.09 20.90
C ASP A 81 9.83 0.95 19.95
N ASP A 82 8.86 0.10 20.32
CA ASP A 82 8.35 -1.00 19.48
C ASP A 82 7.93 -0.52 18.08
N GLY A 83 7.12 0.54 18.01
CA GLY A 83 6.68 1.11 16.73
C GLY A 83 7.84 1.62 15.89
N VAL A 84 8.80 2.34 16.49
CA VAL A 84 9.98 2.85 15.77
C VAL A 84 10.83 1.71 15.23
N ASN A 85 11.08 0.68 16.05
CA ASN A 85 11.90 -0.46 15.65
C ASN A 85 11.23 -1.27 14.54
N LYS A 86 9.97 -1.66 14.71
CA LYS A 86 9.23 -2.46 13.70
C LYS A 86 9.11 -1.74 12.36
N ILE A 87 8.77 -0.45 12.36
CA ILE A 87 8.63 0.32 11.13
C ILE A 87 9.97 0.43 10.42
N ASN A 88 11.04 0.78 11.15
CA ASN A 88 12.35 0.95 10.56
C ASN A 88 12.94 -0.37 10.06
N ASP A 89 12.70 -1.48 10.75
CA ASP A 89 13.17 -2.78 10.32
C ASP A 89 12.40 -3.26 9.08
N TRP A 90 11.08 -3.06 9.02
CA TRP A 90 10.28 -3.34 7.82
C TRP A 90 10.73 -2.54 6.59
N VAL A 91 11.13 -1.27 6.77
CA VAL A 91 11.62 -0.42 5.66
C VAL A 91 13.01 -0.84 5.17
N LYS A 92 13.84 -1.45 6.02
CA LYS A 92 15.20 -1.87 5.66
C LYS A 92 15.22 -3.15 4.80
N GLU A 93 14.18 -3.97 4.87
CA GLU A 93 14.04 -5.21 4.09
C GLU A 93 13.80 -4.96 2.59
#